data_AF-A0A940QQS8-F1
#
_entry.id   AF-A0A940QQS8-F1
#
_cell.length_a   1.000
_cell.length_b   1.000
_cell.length_c   1.000
_cell.angle_alpha   90.00
_cell.angle_beta   90.00
_cell.angle_gamma   90.00
#
_symmetry.space_group_name_H-M   'P 1'
#
loop_
_entity.id
_entity.type
_entity.pdbx_description
1 polymer ?
#
loop_
_entity_poly.entity_id
_entity_poly.type
_entity_poly.pdbx_seq_one_letter_code
_entity_poly.pdbx_strand_id
1 'polypeptide(L)' 'LRHAFSLDYFPVLISDAVSPMGSNITQDATILNVQSTFGWVANVEDLLCAIRSIENERR' A
#
# COMPACT_ATOMS: atom_id res chain seq x y z
N LEU A 1 -8.60 -1.93 -4.52
CA LEU A 1 -7.23 -2.28 -4.93
C LEU A 1 -7.20 -3.07 -6.24
N ARG A 2 -7.73 -4.31 -6.30
CA ARG A 2 -7.75 -5.12 -7.54
C ARG A 2 -8.38 -4.42 -8.74
N HIS A 3 -9.51 -3.73 -8.54
CA HIS A 3 -10.14 -2.94 -9.59
C HIS A 3 -9.27 -1.77 -10.08
N ALA A 4 -8.52 -1.12 -9.19
CA ALA A 4 -7.63 -0.02 -9.58
C ALA A 4 -6.48 -0.53 -10.45
N PHE A 5 -5.92 -1.70 -10.12
CA PHE A 5 -4.92 -2.37 -10.96
C PHE A 5 -5.47 -2.66 -12.38
N SER A 6 -6.72 -3.13 -12.49
CA SER A 6 -7.36 -3.38 -13.80
C SER A 6 -7.65 -2.12 -14.61
N LEU A 7 -7.56 -0.94 -14.00
CA LEU A 7 -7.70 0.37 -14.65
C LEU A 7 -6.35 1.04 -14.88
N ASP A 8 -5.25 0.28 -14.83
CA ASP A 8 -3.87 0.75 -15.00
C ASP A 8 -3.41 1.82 -13.99
N TYR A 9 -4.07 1.92 -12.83
CA TYR A 9 -3.51 2.66 -11.70
C TYR A 9 -2.39 1.85 -11.06
N PHE A 10 -1.43 2.54 -10.41
CA PHE A 10 -0.42 1.93 -9.57
C PHE A 10 -0.86 1.96 -8.10
N PRO A 11 -1.47 0.90 -7.55
CA PRO A 11 -1.95 0.92 -6.18
C PRO A 11 -0.83 0.67 -5.17
N VAL A 12 -0.90 1.39 -4.07
CA VAL A 12 -0.06 1.20 -2.89
C VAL A 12 -0.98 0.89 -1.70
N LEU A 13 -0.73 -0.22 -1.01
CA LEU A 13 -1.42 -0.60 0.21
C LEU A 13 -0.60 -0.15 1.43
N ILE A 14 -1.23 0.58 2.34
CA ILE A 14 -0.62 1.00 3.61
C ILE A 14 -1.01 -0.03 4.69
N SER A 15 -0.09 -0.93 5.06
CA SER A 15 -0.38 -2.15 5.82
C SER A 15 -0.78 -1.92 7.27
N ASP A 16 -0.36 -0.81 7.87
CA ASP A 16 -0.66 -0.35 9.22
C ASP A 16 -1.84 0.63 9.28
N ALA A 17 -2.36 1.05 8.12
CA ALA A 17 -3.55 1.89 8.00
C ALA A 17 -4.76 1.14 7.40
N VAL A 18 -4.88 -0.16 7.69
CA VAL A 18 -6.04 -0.99 7.34
C VAL A 18 -6.71 -1.56 8.58
N SER A 19 -8.03 -1.79 8.47
CA SER A 19 -8.80 -2.53 9.46
C SER A 19 -9.32 -3.82 8.81
N PRO A 20 -8.52 -4.89 8.76
CA PRO A 20 -8.95 -6.15 8.17
C PRO A 20 -10.03 -6.79 9.03
N MET A 21 -11.06 -7.33 8.37
CA MET A 21 -12.04 -8.19 9.03
C MET A 21 -11.62 -9.65 8.88
N GLY A 22 -11.55 -10.37 9.99
CA GLY A 22 -11.20 -11.80 10.02
C GLY A 22 -9.91 -12.07 10.79
N SER A 23 -9.25 -13.17 10.46
CA SER A 23 -8.00 -13.57 11.12
C SER A 23 -6.79 -12.83 10.54
N ASN A 24 -5.71 -12.75 11.32
CA ASN A 24 -4.45 -12.16 10.86
C ASN A 24 -3.92 -12.88 9.60
N ILE A 25 -4.16 -14.18 9.48
CA ILE A 25 -3.78 -14.98 8.31
C ILE A 25 -4.44 -14.42 7.03
N THR A 26 -5.69 -13.94 7.11
CA THR A 26 -6.38 -13.32 5.98
C THR A 26 -5.73 -11.99 5.58
N GLN A 27 -5.28 -11.20 6.55
CA GLN A 27 -4.53 -9.97 6.29
C GLN A 27 -3.19 -10.28 5.64
N ASP A 28 -2.43 -11.24 6.17
CA ASP A 28 -1.14 -11.66 5.64
C ASP A 28 -1.27 -12.19 4.20
N ALA A 29 -2.27 -13.03 3.94
CA ALA A 29 -2.57 -13.51 2.60
C ALA A 29 -2.92 -12.35 1.66
N THR A 30 -3.63 -11.33 2.14
CA THR A 30 -3.97 -10.14 1.36
C THR A 30 -2.72 -9.32 1.04
N ILE A 31 -1.84 -9.09 2.02
CA ILE A 31 -0.56 -8.38 1.85
C ILE A 31 0.30 -9.11 0.80
N LEU A 32 0.45 -10.43 0.93
CA LEU A 32 1.20 -11.25 -0.03
C LEU A 32 0.62 -11.18 -1.45
N ASN A 33 -0.71 -11.21 -1.59
CA ASN A 33 -1.38 -11.03 -2.88
C ASN A 33 -1.05 -9.66 -3.50
N VAL A 34 -1.05 -8.59 -2.70
CA VAL A 34 -0.73 -7.25 -3.19
C VAL A 34 0.72 -7.19 -3.65
N GLN A 35 1.67 -7.60 -2.81
CA GLN A 35 3.10 -7.59 -3.13
C GLN A 35 3.44 -8.42 -4.37
N SER A 36 2.76 -9.55 -4.57
CA SER A 36 3.10 -10.48 -5.66
C SER A 36 2.48 -10.10 -7.01
N THR A 37 1.37 -9.35 -7.01
CA THR A 37 0.58 -9.21 -8.25
C THR A 37 -0.03 -7.83 -8.43
N PHE A 38 -0.55 -7.21 -7.38
CA PHE A 38 -1.41 -6.03 -7.57
C PHE A 38 -0.71 -4.69 -7.35
N GLY A 39 0.42 -4.63 -6.65
CA GLY A 39 1.13 -3.36 -6.43
C GLY A 39 2.14 -3.41 -5.29
N TRP A 40 2.35 -2.26 -4.66
CA TRP A 40 3.32 -2.12 -3.57
C TRP A 40 2.62 -2.11 -2.21
N VAL A 41 3.27 -2.65 -1.19
CA VAL A 41 2.89 -2.51 0.22
C VAL A 41 3.92 -1.65 0.94
N ALA A 42 3.46 -0.67 1.70
CA ALA A 42 4.24 0.25 2.52
C ALA A 42 3.56 0.45 3.88
N ASN A 43 4.21 1.15 4.80
CA ASN A 43 3.58 1.63 6.04
C ASN A 43 3.37 3.17 6.03
N VAL A 44 2.70 3.71 7.05
CA VAL A 44 2.44 5.16 7.14
C VAL A 44 3.73 5.97 7.18
N GLU A 45 4.77 5.48 7.86
CA GLU A 45 6.05 6.19 7.96
C GLU A 45 6.76 6.28 6.60
N ASP A 46 6.78 5.19 5.82
CA ASP A 46 7.32 5.18 4.46
C ASP A 46 6.63 6.23 3.58
N LEU A 47 5.29 6.31 3.67
CA LEU A 47 4.49 7.27 2.92
C LEU A 47 4.80 8.71 3.33
N LEU A 48 4.85 9.00 4.63
CA LEU A 48 5.17 10.33 5.14
C LEU A 48 6.59 10.77 4.76
N CYS A 49 7.55 9.85 4.81
CA CYS A 49 8.92 10.10 4.38
C CYS A 49 8.97 10.47 2.88
N ALA A 50 8.29 9.71 2.03
CA ALA A 50 8.22 9.99 0.60
C ALA A 50 7.59 11.36 0.30
N ILE A 51 6.47 11.70 0.96
CA ILE A 51 5.79 12.99 0.78
C ILE A 51 6.70 14.15 1.18
N ARG A 52 7.39 14.04 2.34
CA ARG A 52 8.31 15.07 2.83
C ARG A 52 9.54 15.23 1.93
N SER A 53 10.08 14.14 1.39
CA SER A 53 11.19 14.22 0.42
C SER A 53 10.81 15.06 -0.80
N ILE A 54 9.63 14.77 -1.37
CA ILE A 54 9.11 15.51 -2.53
C ILE A 54 8.86 16.99 -2.20
N GLU A 55 8.37 17.31 -1.00
CA GLU A 55 8.18 18.71 -0.57
C GLU A 55 9.52 19.46 -0.48
N ASN A 56 10.55 18.82 0.07
CA ASN A 56 11.88 19.41 0.20
C ASN A 56 12.55 19.64 -1.16
N GLU A 57 12.36 18.73 -2.13
CA GLU A 57 12.88 18.88 -3.49
C GLU A 57 12.19 20.00 -4.30
N ARG A 58 11.00 20.42 -3.88
CA ARG A 58 10.25 21.51 -4.53
C ARG A 58 10.54 22.90 -3.94
N ARG A 59 11.28 23.00 -2.83
CA ARG A 59 11.73 24.27 -2.25
C ARG A 59 13.12 24.64 -2.76
#